data_AF-A0AAE9KY62-F1
#
_entry.id   AF-A0AAE9KY62-F1
#
_cell.length_a   1.000
_cell.length_b   1.000
_cell.length_c   1.000
_cell.angle_alpha   90.00
_cell.angle_beta   90.00
_cell.angle_gamma   90.00
#
_symmetry.space_group_name_H-M   'P 1'
#
loop_
_entity.id
_entity.type
_entity.pdbx_description
1 polymer ?
#
loop_
_entity_poly.entity_id
_entity_poly.type
_entity_poly.pdbx_seq_one_letter_code
_entity_poly.pdbx_strand_id
1 'polypeptide(L)' 'MSGYNHVCEDCGHEWEAYHDNDRQADAARCPKCGSGDTQAYRQK' A
#
# COMPACT_ATOMS: atom_id res chain seq x y z
N MET A 1 14.22 -0.83 -3.06
CA MET A 1 13.05 -1.72 -3.19
C MET A 1 12.89 -2.60 -1.95
N SER A 2 12.15 -2.10 -0.97
CA SER A 2 11.63 -2.92 0.13
C SER A 2 10.23 -3.41 -0.23
N GLY A 3 9.87 -4.62 0.19
CA GLY A 3 8.51 -5.13 0.03
C GLY A 3 7.61 -4.49 1.08
N TYR A 4 6.53 -3.85 0.64
CA TYR A 4 5.49 -3.28 1.47
C TYR A 4 4.21 -4.07 1.27
N ASN A 5 3.52 -4.37 2.36
CA ASN A 5 2.16 -4.89 2.30
C ASN A 5 1.20 -3.71 2.42
N HIS A 6 0.33 -3.54 1.43
CA HIS A 6 -0.67 -2.49 1.41
C HIS A 6 -2.03 -3.06 1.75
N VAL A 7 -2.78 -2.36 2.59
CA VAL A 7 -4.19 -2.66 2.84
C VAL A 7 -5.02 -1.43 2.55
N CYS A 8 -6.12 -1.60 1.83
CA CYS A 8 -7.10 -0.52 1.63
C CYS A 8 -8.14 -0.55 2.72
N GLU A 9 -8.32 0.57 3.42
CA GLU A 9 -9.30 0.69 4.51
C GLU A 9 -10.75 0.72 3.99
N ASP A 10 -10.98 1.23 2.77
CA ASP A 10 -12.34 1.30 2.19
C ASP A 10 -12.87 -0.06 1.70
N CYS A 11 -12.01 -0.84 1.04
CA CYS A 11 -12.44 -2.09 0.39
C CYS A 11 -11.85 -3.36 1.01
N GLY A 12 -10.96 -3.22 2.00
CA GLY A 12 -10.30 -4.33 2.69
C GLY A 12 -9.38 -5.15 1.79
N HIS A 13 -8.91 -4.58 0.66
CA HIS A 13 -8.03 -5.30 -0.25
C HIS A 13 -6.58 -5.19 0.21
N GLU A 14 -5.91 -6.32 0.32
CA GLU A 14 -4.50 -6.44 0.67
C GLU A 14 -3.68 -6.78 -0.58
N TRP A 15 -2.56 -6.09 -0.81
CA TRP A 15 -1.63 -6.39 -1.90
C TRP A 15 -0.19 -6.04 -1.54
N GLU A 16 0.74 -6.83 -2.06
CA GLU A 16 2.17 -6.56 -1.89
C GLU A 16 2.68 -5.68 -3.04
N ALA A 17 3.41 -4.61 -2.70
CA ALA A 17 4.06 -3.74 -3.66
C ALA A 17 5.49 -3.40 -3.21
N TYR A 18 6.38 -3.27 -4.18
CA TYR A 18 7.76 -2.88 -3.92
C TYR A 18 7.91 -1.39 -4.11
N HIS A 19 8.28 -0.70 -3.04
CA HIS A 19 8.56 0.74 -3.08
C HIS A 19 10.01 1.02 -2.68
N ASP A 20 10.52 2.15 -3.15
CA ASP A 20 11.87 2.60 -2.80
C ASP A 20 11.94 3.32 -1.45
N ASN A 21 10.82 3.87 -0.98
CA ASN A 21 10.72 4.53 0.30
C ASN A 21 9.28 4.48 0.85
N ASP A 22 9.15 4.71 2.15
CA ASP A 22 7.85 4.68 2.86
C ASP A 22 6.88 5.73 2.29
N ARG A 23 7.38 6.89 1.86
CA ARG A 23 6.56 7.96 1.27
C ARG A 23 5.87 7.54 -0.03
N GLN A 24 6.54 6.78 -0.90
CA GLN A 24 5.91 6.23 -2.10
C GLN A 24 4.88 5.17 -1.74
N ALA A 25 5.14 4.39 -0.69
CA ALA A 25 4.22 3.38 -0.22
C ALA A 25 2.94 4.02 0.36
N ASP A 26 3.05 5.07 1.17
CA ASP A 26 1.90 5.83 1.69
C ASP A 26 1.12 6.56 0.58
N ALA A 27 1.79 6.90 -0.53
CA ALA A 27 1.14 7.52 -1.69
C ALA A 27 0.50 6.50 -2.65
N ALA A 28 0.62 5.19 -2.36
CA ALA A 28 0.02 4.16 -3.18
C ALA A 28 -1.52 4.23 -3.09
N ARG A 29 -2.18 3.91 -4.21
CA ARG A 29 -3.64 3.87 -4.29
C ARG A 29 -4.10 2.44 -4.46
N CYS A 30 -5.28 2.14 -3.93
CA CYS A 30 -5.83 0.80 -4.02
C CYS A 30 -6.13 0.46 -5.49
N PRO A 31 -5.59 -0.66 -6.02
CA PRO A 31 -5.85 -1.07 -7.39
C PRO A 31 -7.30 -1.53 -7.63
N LYS A 32 -8.05 -1.86 -6.56
CA LYS A 32 -9.41 -2.38 -6.64
C LYS A 32 -10.48 -1.30 -6.65
N CYS A 33 -10.36 -0.30 -5.77
CA CYS A 33 -11.35 0.77 -5.64
C CYS A 33 -10.80 2.16 -6.02
N GLY A 34 -9.49 2.31 -6.20
CA GLY A 34 -8.86 3.60 -6.46
C GLY A 34 -8.77 4.51 -5.24
N SER A 35 -9.08 4.03 -4.03
CA SER A 35 -8.95 4.86 -2.82
C SER A 35 -7.50 5.23 -2.54
N GLY A 36 -7.30 6.44 -2.00
CA GLY A 36 -6.03 6.89 -1.45
C GLY A 36 -5.84 6.52 0.02
N ASP A 37 -6.90 6.10 0.71
CA ASP A 37 -6.83 5.63 2.10
C ASP A 37 -6.35 4.18 2.12
N THR A 38 -5.04 4.04 1.98
CA THR A 38 -4.35 2.75 2.02
C THR A 38 -3.19 2.83 3.01
N GLN A 39 -3.06 1.81 3.85
CA GLN A 39 -1.96 1.71 4.80
C GLN A 39 -0.86 0.83 4.22
N ALA A 40 0.38 1.33 4.22
CA ALA A 40 1.55 0.56 3.83
C ALA A 40 2.32 0.08 5.06
N TYR A 41 2.35 -1.23 5.28
CA TYR A 41 3.17 -1.85 6.32
C TYR A 41 4.47 -2.37 5.72
N ARG A 42 5.59 -1.93 6.30
CA ARG A 42 6.92 -2.45 5.97
C ARG A 42 7.11 -3.82 6.61
N GLN A 43 7.31 -4.86 5.80
CA GLN A 43 7.76 -6.17 6.28
C GLN A 43 9.19 -5.98 6.85
N LYS A 44 9.33 -6.07 8.18
CA LYS A 44 10.58 -5.78 8.89
C LYS A 44 11.49 -7.00 8.97
#